data_AF-A0A9D7QWS7-F1
#
_entry.id   AF-A0A9D7QWS7-F1
#
_cell.length_a   1.000
_cell.length_b   1.000
_cell.length_c   1.000
_cell.angle_alpha   90.00
_cell.angle_beta   90.00
_cell.angle_gamma   90.00
#
_symmetry.space_group_name_H-M   'P 1'
#
loop_
_entity.id
_entity.type
_entity.pdbx_description
1 polymer ?
#
loop_
_entity_poly.entity_id
_entity_poly.type
_entity_poly.pdbx_seq_one_letter_code
_entity_poly.pdbx_strand_id
1 'polypeptide(L)'
;MKKLLIVLLLLMRALAVCGQGINHQWLLGYWNFQDDKGRLLFDSSNYTPLVEQRKMTFYGTQANISDVNGNLLMASNGIWIANATGDTMMNGGG
;
A
#
# COMPACT_ATOMS: atom_id res chain seq x y z
N MET A 1 -13.01 13.07 -37.87
CA MET A 1 -11.57 12.90 -37.53
C MET A 1 -11.19 13.47 -36.16
N LYS A 2 -11.50 14.73 -35.84
CA LYS A 2 -11.14 15.35 -34.54
C LYS A 2 -11.63 14.58 -33.29
N LYS A 3 -12.87 14.06 -33.32
CA LYS A 3 -13.43 13.25 -32.23
C LYS A 3 -12.68 11.93 -32.00
N LEU A 4 -12.24 11.27 -33.08
CA LEU A 4 -11.48 10.02 -33.02
C LEU A 4 -10.10 10.25 -32.41
N LEU A 5 -9.44 11.36 -32.77
CA LEU A 5 -8.16 11.77 -32.21
C LEU A 5 -8.24 12.02 -30.70
N ILE A 6 -9.31 12.69 -30.23
CA ILE A 6 -9.53 12.94 -28.80
C ILE A 6 -9.70 11.61 -28.04
N VAL A 7 -10.48 10.67 -28.58
CA VAL A 7 -10.66 9.34 -27.97
C VAL A 7 -9.34 8.59 -27.90
N LEU A 8 -8.53 8.62 -28.96
CA LEU A 8 -7.22 7.96 -28.98
C LEU A 8 -6.26 8.54 -27.94
N LEU A 9 -6.24 9.87 -27.79
CA LEU A 9 -5.41 10.55 -26.79
C LEU A 9 -5.83 10.20 -25.35
N LEU A 10 -7.13 10.04 -25.09
CA LEU A 10 -7.64 9.61 -23.79
C LEU A 10 -7.26 8.16 -23.47
N LEU A 11 -7.31 7.27 -24.46
CA LEU A 11 -6.91 5.86 -24.30
C LEU A 11 -5.40 5.72 -24.02
N MET A 12 -4.56 6.50 -24.69
CA MET A 12 -3.12 6.52 -24.42
C MET A 12 -2.78 7.03 -23.01
N ARG A 13 -3.57 7.97 -22.47
CA ARG A 13 -3.41 8.47 -21.10
C ARG A 13 -3.85 7.44 -20.05
N ALA A 14 -4.91 6.69 -20.31
CA ALA A 14 -5.39 5.65 -19.40
C ALA A 14 -4.34 4.54 -19.19
N LEU A 15 -3.56 4.20 -20.23
CA LEU A 15 -2.46 3.24 -20.14
C LEU A 15 -1.24 3.74 -19.34
N ALA A 16 -1.14 5.05 -19.12
CA ALA A 16 -0.06 5.67 -18.35
C ALA A 16 -0.38 5.83 -16.85
N VAL A 17 -1.59 5.49 -16.42
CA VAL A 17 -1.99 5.56 -15.01
C VAL A 17 -1.53 4.27 -14.31
N CYS A 18 -0.26 4.23 -13.91
CA CYS A 18 0.22 3.29 -12.90
C CYS A 18 -0.28 3.76 -11.53
N GLY A 19 -1.55 3.47 -11.23
CA GLY A 19 -2.04 3.58 -9.87
C GLY A 19 -1.31 2.54 -9.04
N GLN A 20 -0.64 2.98 -7.97
CA GLN A 20 0.11 2.21 -6.97
C GLN A 20 1.39 1.55 -7.52
N GLY A 21 2.54 1.91 -6.92
CA GLY A 21 3.85 1.37 -7.26
C GLY A 21 3.92 -0.16 -7.13
N ILE A 22 5.08 -0.76 -7.43
CA ILE A 22 5.29 -2.20 -7.19
C ILE A 22 5.02 -2.43 -5.70
N ASN A 23 3.94 -3.15 -5.37
CA ASN A 23 3.63 -3.50 -4.00
C ASN A 23 3.36 -5.00 -3.95
N HIS A 24 4.25 -5.71 -3.27
CA HIS A 24 4.11 -7.14 -3.02
C HIS A 24 3.72 -7.43 -1.57
N GLN A 25 3.39 -6.39 -0.80
CA GLN A 25 3.12 -6.47 0.63
C GLN A 25 1.66 -6.17 0.92
N TRP A 26 0.98 -7.11 1.56
CA TRP A 26 -0.39 -6.93 2.04
C TRP A 26 -0.42 -6.88 3.56
N LEU A 27 -0.68 -5.71 4.13
CA LEU A 27 -0.79 -5.55 5.58
C LEU A 27 -2.14 -6.06 6.08
N LEU A 28 -2.12 -7.00 7.01
CA LEU A 28 -3.33 -7.60 7.59
C LEU A 28 -3.88 -6.74 8.73
N GLY A 29 -5.19 -6.67 8.85
CA GLY A 29 -5.86 -6.10 10.02
C GLY A 29 -5.68 -6.94 11.27
N TYR A 30 -6.02 -6.38 12.43
CA TYR A 30 -6.15 -7.10 13.69
C TYR A 30 -7.22 -6.43 14.55
N TRP A 31 -7.82 -7.18 15.48
CA TRP A 31 -8.92 -6.65 16.28
C TRP A 31 -8.44 -6.08 17.62
N ASN A 32 -7.62 -6.84 18.35
CA ASN A 32 -7.11 -6.48 19.68
C ASN A 32 -5.61 -6.19 19.67
N PHE A 33 -5.14 -5.37 20.61
CA PHE A 33 -3.71 -5.06 20.75
C PHE A 33 -2.83 -6.28 21.01
N GLN A 34 -3.38 -7.36 21.58
CA GLN A 34 -2.67 -8.61 21.86
C GLN A 34 -2.62 -9.57 20.66
N ASP A 35 -3.39 -9.33 19.60
CA ASP A 35 -3.39 -10.23 18.45
C ASP A 35 -2.07 -10.11 17.68
N ASP A 36 -1.59 -11.24 17.18
CA ASP A 36 -0.48 -11.24 16.24
C ASP A 36 -0.87 -10.47 14.99
N LYS A 37 -0.04 -9.50 14.64
CA LYS A 37 -0.22 -8.64 13.48
C LYS A 37 0.67 -9.22 12.41
N GLY A 38 0.24 -9.15 11.16
CA GLY A 38 1.04 -9.76 10.11
C GLY A 38 0.87 -9.11 8.76
N ARG A 39 1.81 -9.40 7.87
CA ARG A 39 1.70 -9.08 6.45
C ARG A 39 1.92 -10.31 5.62
N LEU A 40 1.34 -10.32 4.43
CA LEU A 40 1.64 -11.31 3.41
C LEU A 40 2.62 -10.68 2.42
N LEU A 41 3.70 -11.38 2.13
CA LEU A 41 4.60 -11.07 1.02
C LEU A 41 4.25 -11.97 -0.15
N PHE A 42 3.93 -11.38 -1.29
CA PHE A 42 3.65 -12.12 -2.52
C PHE A 42 4.90 -12.20 -3.39
N ASP A 43 5.12 -13.35 -4.00
CA ASP A 43 6.05 -13.50 -5.12
C ASP A 43 5.28 -13.94 -6.38
N SER A 44 6.00 -14.30 -7.44
CA SER A 44 5.40 -14.71 -8.72
C SER A 44 4.51 -15.96 -8.63
N SER A 45 4.58 -16.72 -7.54
CA SER A 45 4.01 -18.07 -7.42
C SER A 45 3.39 -18.39 -6.06
N ASN A 46 3.71 -17.64 -5.02
CA ASN A 46 3.33 -17.97 -3.65
C ASN A 46 3.13 -16.72 -2.78
N TYR A 47 2.69 -16.94 -1.53
CA TYR A 47 2.66 -15.93 -0.49
C TYR A 47 3.35 -16.44 0.79
N THR A 48 4.05 -15.55 1.49
CA THR A 48 4.69 -15.83 2.78
C THR A 48 4.08 -14.96 3.88
N PRO A 49 3.46 -15.54 4.91
CA PRO A 49 2.99 -14.78 6.07
C PRO A 49 4.17 -14.41 6.99
N LEU A 50 4.21 -13.15 7.42
CA LEU A 50 5.15 -12.65 8.41
C LEU A 50 4.39 -12.07 9.60
N VAL A 51 4.83 -12.42 10.81
CA VAL A 51 4.36 -11.78 12.04
C VAL A 51 5.19 -10.52 12.29
N GLU A 52 4.53 -9.44 12.66
CA GLU A 52 5.17 -8.18 13.01
C GLU A 52 4.47 -7.47 14.16
N GLN A 53 5.17 -6.51 14.75
CA GLN A 53 4.59 -5.60 15.71
C GLN A 53 4.38 -4.24 15.06
N ARG A 54 3.13 -3.80 15.04
CA ARG A 54 2.73 -2.47 14.56
C ARG A 54 1.75 -1.83 15.55
N LYS A 55 1.77 -0.51 15.65
CA LYS A 55 0.84 0.26 16.48
C LYS A 55 -0.50 0.52 15.77
N MET A 56 -0.46 0.59 14.44
CA MET A 56 -1.62 0.88 13.59
C MET A 56 -2.43 -0.38 13.29
N THR A 57 -3.73 -0.32 13.58
CA THR A 57 -4.72 -1.32 13.16
C THR A 57 -5.42 -0.93 11.86
N PHE A 58 -5.75 -1.92 11.04
CA PHE A 58 -6.51 -1.79 9.79
C PHE A 58 -7.85 -2.54 9.93
N TYR A 59 -8.94 -1.81 10.14
CA TYR A 59 -10.29 -2.41 10.26
C TYR A 59 -11.05 -2.42 8.94
N GLY A 60 -11.21 -1.23 8.33
CA GLY A 60 -11.98 -1.06 7.09
C GLY A 60 -11.21 -0.34 5.98
N THR A 61 -10.19 0.43 6.34
CA THR A 61 -9.36 1.16 5.39
C THR A 61 -7.90 0.75 5.59
N GLN A 62 -7.25 0.40 4.49
CA GLN A 62 -5.81 0.20 4.40
C GLN A 62 -5.33 0.86 3.11
N ALA A 63 -4.35 1.74 3.24
CA ALA A 63 -3.59 2.28 2.13
C ALA A 63 -2.11 2.17 2.48
N ASN A 64 -1.26 1.96 1.46
CA ASN A 64 0.18 1.93 1.64
C ASN A 64 0.90 2.43 0.38
N ILE A 65 2.15 2.84 0.56
CA ILE A 65 3.07 3.18 -0.53
C ILE A 65 4.34 2.37 -0.34
N SER A 66 4.87 1.87 -1.46
CA SER A 66 6.14 1.17 -1.53
C SER A 66 7.11 1.89 -2.48
N ASP A 67 8.41 1.63 -2.31
CA ASP A 67 9.44 2.08 -3.24
C ASP A 67 9.43 1.27 -4.55
N VAL A 68 10.36 1.57 -5.46
CA VAL A 68 10.50 0.88 -6.75
C VAL A 68 10.84 -0.61 -6.62
N ASN A 69 11.41 -1.04 -5.48
CA ASN A 69 11.73 -2.43 -5.19
C ASN A 69 10.56 -3.16 -4.48
N GLY A 70 9.48 -2.44 -4.17
CA GLY A 70 8.34 -2.94 -3.42
C GLY A 70 8.54 -3.02 -1.91
N ASN A 71 9.51 -2.28 -1.38
CA ASN A 71 9.65 -2.11 0.08
C ASN A 71 8.62 -1.12 0.58
N LEU A 72 7.89 -1.47 1.65
CA LEU A 72 6.96 -0.56 2.32
C LEU A 72 7.69 0.74 2.74
N LEU A 73 7.14 1.89 2.35
CA LEU A 73 7.59 3.21 2.80
C LEU A 73 6.68 3.78 3.89
N MET A 74 5.36 3.67 3.69
CA MET A 74 4.38 4.12 4.66
C MET A 74 3.03 3.42 4.49
N ALA A 75 2.22 3.43 5.56
CA ALA A 75 0.86 2.92 5.57
C ALA A 75 -0.09 3.86 6.32
N SER A 76 -1.37 3.81 5.96
CA SER A 76 -2.44 4.53 6.63
C SER A 76 -3.68 3.68 6.78
N ASN A 77 -4.36 3.84 7.91
CA ASN A 77 -5.69 3.30 8.16
C ASN A 77 -6.81 4.35 7.97
N GLY A 78 -6.49 5.50 7.36
CA GLY A 78 -7.40 6.63 7.18
C GLY A 78 -7.48 7.59 8.38
N ILE A 79 -6.84 7.29 9.51
CA ILE A 79 -6.82 8.16 10.70
C ILE A 79 -5.45 8.83 10.86
N TRP A 80 -4.38 8.05 10.71
CA TRP A 80 -2.99 8.52 10.78
C TRP A 80 -2.11 7.77 9.79
N ILE A 81 -0.86 8.21 9.66
CA ILE A 81 0.15 7.64 8.76
C ILE A 81 1.30 7.10 9.61
N ALA A 82 1.74 5.89 9.31
CA ALA A 82 2.92 5.27 9.89
C ALA A 82 3.99 5.03 8.81
N ASN A 83 5.26 5.15 9.18
CA ASN A 83 6.40 4.84 8.33
C ASN A 83 6.56 3.31 8.15
N ALA A 84 7.63 2.89 7.49
CA ALA A 84 7.96 1.48 7.27
C ALA A 84 8.14 0.66 8.56
N THR A 85 8.55 1.30 9.67
CA THR A 85 8.76 0.64 10.98
C THR A 85 7.51 0.62 11.85
N GLY A 86 6.41 1.23 11.41
CA GLY A 86 5.16 1.30 12.15
C GLY A 86 5.06 2.46 13.14
N ASP A 87 5.96 3.44 13.07
CA ASP A 87 5.93 4.67 13.85
C ASP A 87 5.18 5.79 13.15
N THR A 88 4.50 6.64 13.92
CA THR A 88 3.72 7.76 13.40
C THR A 88 4.60 8.75 12.63
N MET A 89 4.21 9.09 11.40
CA MET A 89 4.90 10.09 10.59
C MET A 89 4.45 11.52 10.95
N MET A 90 4.89 12.02 12.10
CA MET A 90 4.58 13.38 12.52
C MET A 90 5.30 14.38 11.61
N ASN A 91 4.54 15.28 10.97
CA ASN A 91 5.07 16.25 9.98
C ASN A 91 5.85 15.60 8.82
N GLY A 92 5.52 14.34 8.47
CA GLY A 92 6.22 13.60 7.42
C GLY A 92 7.56 13.00 7.84
N GLY A 93 8.01 13.22 9.08
CA GLY A 93 9.16 12.54 9.66
C GLY A 93 8.72 11.31 10.45
N GLY A 94 9.39 10.18 10.20
CA GLY A 94 9.15 8.91 10.89
C GLY A 94 10.22 7.91 10.49
#